data_AF-A0A442FAS1-F1
#
_entry.id   AF-A0A442FAS1-F1
#
_cell.length_a   1.000
_cell.length_b   1.000
_cell.length_c   1.000
_cell.angle_alpha   90.00
_cell.angle_beta   90.00
_cell.angle_gamma   90.00
#
_symmetry.space_group_name_H-M   'P 1'
#
loop_
_entity.id
_entity.type
_entity.pdbx_description
1 polymer ?
#
loop_
_entity_poly.entity_id
_entity_poly.type
_entity_poly.pdbx_seq_one_letter_code
_entity_poly.pdbx_strand_id
1 'polypeptide(L)'
;MSTAIVRIVCELRSIVAAWRREGLRIAVVPTMGALHEGHLSLVRAALAKADRVIVTLFVNPKQFNNAADLAAYPRTEHDDAAKLASVGAHILYAPNAADIYPPGFATTVSVGGVSEGLCGTFRPGHFDGVATVVTKLLLQTGADLAFFGEKDFQQLHVVRQLVRDLDIPIEIIAGPTVREADGLALSSRNARLSLAERHRAPRLAEILVQTARQLSSGESVQSALGVGREAILAAGFSKGEYLELRADSDLASLVTLDRPARLLVAAWLGETRLIDNVEVALPRRQSLQQAAA
;
A
#
# COMPACT_ATOMS: atom_id res chain seq x y z
N MET A 1 -6.60 -22.61 17.47
CA MET A 1 -6.91 -21.40 18.26
C MET A 1 -7.00 -20.23 17.28
N SER A 2 -7.94 -19.29 17.45
CA SER A 2 -8.14 -18.14 16.56
C SER A 2 -7.66 -16.86 17.25
N THR A 3 -7.28 -15.84 16.49
CA THR A 3 -6.91 -14.52 17.02
C THR A 3 -8.12 -13.87 17.69
N ALA A 4 -7.93 -13.23 18.85
CA ALA A 4 -9.02 -12.53 19.54
C ALA A 4 -9.57 -11.39 18.68
N ILE A 5 -10.90 -11.33 18.53
CA ILE A 5 -11.58 -10.28 17.74
C ILE A 5 -12.14 -9.23 18.69
N VAL A 6 -11.74 -7.98 18.50
CA VAL A 6 -12.21 -6.82 19.25
C VAL A 6 -12.96 -5.90 18.31
N ARG A 7 -14.14 -5.40 18.71
CA ARG A 7 -14.96 -4.53 17.85
C ARG A 7 -15.09 -3.12 18.38
N ILE A 8 -15.07 -2.97 19.70
CA ILE A 8 -15.42 -1.71 20.36
C ILE A 8 -14.13 -0.97 20.73
N VAL A 9 -14.06 0.30 20.37
CA VAL A 9 -12.87 1.14 20.63
C VAL A 9 -12.51 1.23 22.11
N CYS A 10 -13.49 1.23 23.03
CA CYS A 10 -13.20 1.28 24.46
C CYS A 10 -12.56 -0.01 24.98
N GLU A 11 -12.94 -1.16 24.43
CA GLU A 11 -12.34 -2.45 24.72
C GLU A 11 -10.91 -2.51 24.20
N LEU A 12 -10.70 -2.10 22.93
CA LEU A 12 -9.36 -2.00 22.34
C LEU A 12 -8.43 -1.13 23.18
N ARG A 13 -8.90 0.05 23.58
CA ARG A 13 -8.13 0.99 24.41
C ARG A 13 -7.81 0.43 25.80
N SER A 14 -8.74 -0.32 26.38
CA SER A 14 -8.51 -0.97 27.68
C SER A 14 -7.40 -2.01 27.60
N ILE A 15 -7.37 -2.81 26.53
CA ILE A 15 -6.31 -3.80 26.29
C ILE A 15 -4.96 -3.11 26.03
N VAL A 16 -4.93 -2.11 25.15
CA VAL A 16 -3.73 -1.32 24.84
C VAL A 16 -3.18 -0.62 26.09
N ALA A 17 -4.05 -0.07 26.94
CA ALA A 17 -3.62 0.55 28.19
C ALA A 17 -2.98 -0.46 29.16
N ALA A 18 -3.48 -1.70 29.21
CA ALA A 18 -2.84 -2.76 29.98
C ALA A 18 -1.44 -3.08 29.44
N TRP A 19 -1.30 -3.29 28.13
CA TRP A 19 0.00 -3.53 27.49
C TRP A 19 0.99 -2.39 27.71
N ARG A 20 0.52 -1.14 27.65
CA ARG A 20 1.37 0.03 27.94
C ARG A 20 1.83 0.09 29.39
N ARG A 21 0.99 -0.29 30.37
CA ARG A 21 1.41 -0.37 31.78
C ARG A 21 2.47 -1.44 32.03
N GLU A 22 2.48 -2.49 31.20
CA GLU A 22 3.52 -3.52 31.20
C GLU A 22 4.80 -3.08 30.46
N GLY A 23 4.82 -1.89 29.86
CA GLY A 23 5.96 -1.38 29.10
C GLY A 23 6.14 -2.03 27.72
N LEU A 24 5.11 -2.71 27.21
CA LEU A 24 5.15 -3.42 25.93
C LEU A 24 5.06 -2.45 24.75
N ARG A 25 5.85 -2.71 23.71
CA ARG A 25 5.79 -2.02 22.42
C ARG A 25 4.70 -2.64 21.55
N ILE A 26 3.87 -1.79 20.96
CA ILE A 26 2.67 -2.19 20.22
C ILE A 26 2.82 -1.80 18.76
N ALA A 27 2.57 -2.73 17.85
CA ALA A 27 2.49 -2.47 16.41
C ALA A 27 1.06 -2.65 15.89
N VAL A 28 0.73 -1.93 14.83
CA VAL A 28 -0.52 -2.10 14.08
C VAL A 28 -0.25 -2.38 12.60
N VAL A 29 -1.04 -3.28 12.01
CA VAL A 29 -1.09 -3.53 10.56
C VAL A 29 -2.50 -3.19 10.07
N PRO A 30 -2.72 -1.99 9.49
CA PRO A 30 -4.04 -1.62 9.00
C PRO A 30 -4.40 -2.36 7.71
N THR A 31 -5.55 -3.04 7.68
CA THR A 31 -6.03 -3.76 6.49
C THR A 31 -7.53 -3.55 6.25
N MET A 32 -7.99 -3.91 5.05
CA MET A 32 -9.41 -4.03 4.72
C MET A 32 -9.95 -5.47 4.84
N GLY A 33 -9.16 -6.42 5.34
CA GLY A 33 -9.49 -7.85 5.33
C GLY A 33 -9.12 -8.57 4.04
N ALA A 34 -9.68 -9.77 3.84
CA ALA A 34 -9.33 -10.68 2.76
C ALA A 34 -7.82 -10.91 2.68
N LEU A 35 -7.27 -11.37 3.81
CA LEU A 35 -5.84 -11.43 4.05
C LEU A 35 -5.17 -12.44 3.13
N HIS A 36 -3.95 -12.10 2.74
CA HIS A 36 -3.07 -12.87 1.85
C HIS A 36 -1.63 -12.75 2.35
N GLU A 37 -0.68 -13.46 1.75
CA GLU A 37 0.72 -13.48 2.23
C GLU A 37 1.37 -12.10 2.31
N GLY A 38 0.99 -11.14 1.45
CA GLY A 38 1.42 -9.74 1.59
C GLY A 38 0.98 -9.06 2.89
N HIS A 39 -0.17 -9.42 3.46
CA HIS A 39 -0.59 -8.92 4.78
C HIS A 39 0.13 -9.68 5.90
N LEU A 40 0.25 -11.00 5.76
CA LEU A 40 0.90 -11.86 6.76
C LEU A 40 2.40 -11.56 6.88
N SER A 41 3.06 -11.14 5.80
CA SER A 41 4.46 -10.68 5.85
C SER A 41 4.61 -9.41 6.71
N LEU A 42 3.66 -8.46 6.62
CA LEU A 42 3.66 -7.26 7.47
C LEU A 42 3.46 -7.63 8.94
N VAL A 43 2.57 -8.60 9.24
CA VAL A 43 2.36 -9.09 10.61
C VAL A 43 3.64 -9.73 11.16
N ARG A 44 4.32 -10.57 10.38
CA ARG A 44 5.61 -11.16 10.77
C ARG A 44 6.69 -10.10 11.00
N ALA A 45 6.76 -9.08 10.13
CA ALA A 45 7.67 -7.95 10.32
C ALA A 45 7.33 -7.13 11.58
N ALA A 46 6.05 -7.00 11.92
CA ALA A 46 5.59 -6.33 13.12
C ALA A 46 5.99 -7.09 14.40
N LEU A 47 5.81 -8.41 14.40
CA LEU A 47 6.20 -9.28 15.53
C LEU A 47 7.72 -9.29 15.78
N ALA A 48 8.53 -9.03 14.75
CA ALA A 48 9.97 -8.89 14.91
C ALA A 48 10.40 -7.57 15.58
N LYS A 49 9.49 -6.58 15.70
CA LYS A 49 9.79 -5.23 16.21
C LYS A 49 8.93 -4.77 17.39
N ALA A 50 7.89 -5.52 17.74
CA ALA A 50 6.94 -5.18 18.80
C ALA A 50 6.48 -6.42 19.56
N ASP A 51 6.16 -6.24 20.84
CA ASP A 51 5.70 -7.31 21.73
C ASP A 51 4.24 -7.70 21.46
N ARG A 52 3.45 -6.74 20.97
CA ARG A 52 2.02 -6.90 20.67
C ARG A 52 1.70 -6.39 19.28
N VAL A 53 0.89 -7.13 18.54
CA VAL A 53 0.49 -6.79 17.17
C VAL A 53 -1.03 -6.79 17.05
N ILE A 54 -1.56 -5.63 16.67
CA ILE A 54 -2.95 -5.41 16.32
C ILE A 54 -3.05 -5.44 14.79
N VAL A 55 -4.00 -6.17 14.24
CA VAL A 55 -4.35 -6.08 12.82
C VAL A 55 -5.74 -5.47 12.74
N THR A 56 -5.92 -4.42 11.94
CA THR A 56 -7.27 -3.87 11.73
C THR A 56 -7.90 -4.53 10.52
N LEU A 57 -9.21 -4.78 10.58
CA LEU A 57 -10.02 -5.20 9.45
C LEU A 57 -11.19 -4.22 9.32
N PHE A 58 -11.07 -3.31 8.37
CA PHE A 58 -12.11 -2.34 8.10
C PHE A 58 -12.17 -1.97 6.61
N VAL A 59 -13.22 -2.42 5.93
CA VAL A 59 -13.50 -2.00 4.54
C VAL A 59 -14.05 -0.57 4.59
N ASN A 60 -13.17 0.40 4.38
CA ASN A 60 -13.52 1.81 4.49
C ASN A 60 -14.37 2.29 3.30
N PRO A 61 -15.67 2.62 3.45
CA PRO A 61 -16.49 3.09 2.33
C PRO A 61 -15.99 4.41 1.72
N LYS A 62 -15.38 5.30 2.52
CA LYS A 62 -14.96 6.64 2.04
C LYS A 62 -13.83 6.61 1.01
N GLN A 63 -13.11 5.50 0.86
CA GLN A 63 -11.99 5.37 -0.09
C GLN A 63 -12.35 4.62 -1.38
N PHE A 64 -13.62 4.27 -1.57
CA PHE A 64 -14.11 3.63 -2.79
C PHE A 64 -14.84 4.65 -3.67
N ASN A 65 -14.38 4.76 -4.91
CA ASN A 65 -14.98 5.61 -5.94
C ASN A 65 -16.06 4.87 -6.74
N ASN A 66 -16.18 3.56 -6.56
CA ASN A 66 -17.12 2.70 -7.25
C ASN A 66 -17.91 1.89 -6.22
N ALA A 67 -19.23 2.10 -6.18
CA ALA A 67 -20.13 1.41 -5.27
C ALA A 67 -20.17 -0.12 -5.51
N ALA A 68 -20.04 -0.57 -6.76
CA ALA A 68 -19.95 -1.99 -7.10
C ALA A 68 -18.64 -2.60 -6.59
N ASP A 69 -17.52 -1.87 -6.63
CA ASP A 69 -16.24 -2.32 -6.06
C ASP A 69 -16.35 -2.50 -4.53
N LEU A 70 -17.01 -1.54 -3.85
CA LEU A 70 -17.29 -1.64 -2.41
C LEU A 70 -18.20 -2.82 -2.07
N ALA A 71 -19.27 -3.02 -2.84
CA ALA A 71 -20.22 -4.10 -2.63
C ALA A 71 -19.59 -5.49 -2.87
N ALA A 72 -18.73 -5.59 -3.89
CA ALA A 72 -18.01 -6.81 -4.25
C ALA A 72 -16.71 -7.03 -3.44
N TYR A 73 -16.39 -6.17 -2.46
CA TYR A 73 -15.18 -6.36 -1.67
C TYR A 73 -15.35 -7.57 -0.71
N PRO A 74 -14.44 -8.55 -0.74
CA PRO A 74 -14.56 -9.76 0.08
C PRO A 74 -14.56 -9.44 1.58
N ARG A 75 -15.45 -10.10 2.33
CA ARG A 75 -15.54 -9.99 3.79
C ARG A 75 -15.37 -11.38 4.40
N THR A 76 -14.17 -11.66 4.88
CA THR A 76 -13.73 -13.00 5.30
C THR A 76 -13.21 -13.01 6.73
N GLU A 77 -13.89 -12.30 7.65
CA GLU A 77 -13.38 -12.04 9.00
C GLU A 77 -12.94 -13.31 9.76
N HIS A 78 -13.72 -14.38 9.68
CA HIS A 78 -13.37 -15.64 10.37
C HIS A 78 -12.11 -16.29 9.78
N ASP A 79 -12.01 -16.33 8.45
CA ASP A 79 -10.82 -16.85 7.75
C ASP A 79 -9.59 -15.98 8.02
N ASP A 80 -9.79 -14.66 8.08
CA ASP A 80 -8.74 -13.69 8.38
C ASP A 80 -8.24 -13.88 9.81
N ALA A 81 -9.12 -14.05 10.80
CA ALA A 81 -8.74 -14.33 12.19
C ALA A 81 -7.97 -15.66 12.34
N ALA A 82 -8.33 -16.67 11.55
CA ALA A 82 -7.63 -17.95 11.50
C ALA A 82 -6.23 -17.82 10.86
N LYS A 83 -6.10 -17.11 9.74
CA LYS A 83 -4.79 -16.79 9.11
C LYS A 83 -3.89 -15.98 10.03
N LEU A 84 -4.47 -15.05 10.79
CA LEU A 84 -3.72 -14.25 11.76
C LEU A 84 -3.21 -15.07 12.94
N ALA A 85 -3.97 -16.10 13.33
CA ALA A 85 -3.57 -16.98 14.43
C ALA A 85 -2.34 -17.82 14.06
N SER A 86 -2.23 -18.23 12.79
CA SER A 86 -1.08 -19.02 12.33
C SER A 86 0.24 -18.24 12.31
N VAL A 87 0.18 -16.90 12.26
CA VAL A 87 1.36 -16.03 12.30
C VAL A 87 1.59 -15.36 13.66
N GLY A 88 0.70 -15.56 14.64
CA GLY A 88 0.88 -15.05 16.00
C GLY A 88 0.43 -13.60 16.22
N ALA A 89 -0.54 -13.09 15.43
CA ALA A 89 -1.16 -11.81 15.76
C ALA A 89 -1.92 -11.89 17.09
N HIS A 90 -1.98 -10.78 17.84
CA HIS A 90 -2.56 -10.77 19.17
C HIS A 90 -4.04 -10.36 19.15
N ILE A 91 -4.38 -9.35 18.34
CA ILE A 91 -5.75 -8.83 18.20
C ILE A 91 -6.08 -8.61 16.72
N LEU A 92 -7.28 -9.02 16.33
CA LEU A 92 -7.98 -8.53 15.16
C LEU A 92 -8.99 -7.46 15.59
N TYR A 93 -8.71 -6.19 15.31
CA TYR A 93 -9.64 -5.09 15.54
C TYR A 93 -10.54 -4.91 14.33
N ALA A 94 -11.80 -5.32 14.45
CA ALA A 94 -12.80 -5.34 13.38
C ALA A 94 -14.03 -4.49 13.76
N PRO A 95 -13.89 -3.15 13.81
CA PRO A 95 -14.98 -2.24 14.15
C PRO A 95 -16.04 -2.17 13.04
N ASN A 96 -17.28 -1.87 13.41
CA ASN A 96 -18.33 -1.65 12.41
C ASN A 96 -18.21 -0.25 11.79
N ALA A 97 -18.80 -0.08 10.60
CA ALA A 97 -18.83 1.22 9.90
C ALA A 97 -19.51 2.33 10.73
N ALA A 98 -20.56 2.02 11.49
CA ALA A 98 -21.23 2.98 12.36
C ALA A 98 -20.36 3.42 13.55
N ASP A 99 -19.40 2.60 13.99
CA ASP A 99 -18.47 2.94 15.07
C ASP A 99 -17.31 3.82 14.57
N ILE A 100 -16.88 3.60 13.31
CA ILE A 100 -15.88 4.44 12.65
C ILE A 100 -16.50 5.77 12.19
N TYR A 101 -17.71 5.73 11.63
CA TYR A 101 -18.44 6.88 11.09
C TYR A 101 -19.85 6.95 11.69
N PRO A 102 -20.00 7.47 12.94
CA PRO A 102 -21.32 7.65 13.54
C PRO A 102 -22.18 8.65 12.76
N PRO A 103 -23.52 8.63 12.94
CA PRO A 103 -24.40 9.63 12.35
C PRO A 103 -23.89 11.06 12.64
N GLY A 104 -23.79 11.89 11.60
CA GLY A 104 -23.25 13.25 11.69
C GLY A 104 -21.72 13.38 11.62
N PHE A 105 -20.99 12.31 11.30
CA PHE A 105 -19.53 12.38 11.12
C PHE A 105 -19.14 13.37 10.00
N ALA A 106 -18.59 14.52 10.38
CA ALA A 106 -18.32 15.65 9.49
C ALA A 106 -16.82 15.92 9.25
N THR A 107 -15.92 15.21 9.93
CA THR A 107 -14.47 15.44 9.81
C THR A 107 -13.89 14.76 8.58
N THR A 108 -13.00 15.45 7.88
CA THR A 108 -12.17 14.91 6.80
C THR A 108 -10.74 15.37 7.00
N VAL A 109 -9.78 14.49 6.74
CA VAL A 109 -8.35 14.82 6.71
C VAL A 109 -7.90 14.75 5.26
N SER A 110 -7.33 15.85 4.77
CA SER A 110 -6.81 15.99 3.41
C SER A 110 -5.33 16.31 3.45
N VAL A 111 -4.54 15.63 2.62
CA VAL A 111 -3.07 15.78 2.54
C VAL A 111 -2.74 16.31 1.16
N GLY A 112 -2.21 17.53 1.05
CA GLY A 112 -1.81 18.11 -0.25
C GLY A 112 -0.49 17.53 -0.80
N GLY A 113 -0.20 17.80 -2.07
CA GLY A 113 1.07 17.41 -2.71
C GLY A 113 1.17 15.91 -3.00
N VAL A 114 1.55 15.09 -2.02
CA VAL A 114 1.80 13.65 -2.21
C VAL A 114 0.54 12.84 -2.59
N SER A 115 -0.65 13.37 -2.32
CA SER A 115 -1.91 12.75 -2.74
C SER A 115 -2.31 13.08 -4.18
N GLU A 116 -1.65 14.06 -4.81
CA GLU A 116 -1.97 14.55 -6.15
C GLU A 116 -1.23 13.74 -7.22
N GLY A 117 -1.76 13.72 -8.45
CA GLY A 117 -1.22 12.86 -9.51
C GLY A 117 -1.47 11.36 -9.25
N LEU A 118 -0.93 10.51 -10.13
CA LEU A 118 -0.97 9.05 -9.97
C LEU A 118 -2.39 8.55 -9.61
N CYS A 119 -2.54 7.72 -8.57
CA CYS A 119 -3.85 7.22 -8.13
C CYS A 119 -4.81 8.34 -7.70
N GLY A 120 -4.31 9.48 -7.21
CA GLY A 120 -5.12 10.61 -6.77
C GLY A 120 -5.93 11.21 -7.92
N THR A 121 -5.30 11.39 -9.09
CA THR A 121 -5.98 11.89 -10.29
C THR A 121 -7.10 10.96 -10.76
N PHE A 122 -6.86 9.66 -10.75
CA PHE A 122 -7.82 8.67 -11.25
C PHE A 122 -8.85 8.23 -10.20
N ARG A 123 -8.67 8.63 -8.94
CA ARG A 123 -9.56 8.28 -7.83
C ARG A 123 -9.82 9.51 -6.93
N PRO A 124 -10.58 10.51 -7.41
CA PRO A 124 -10.89 11.72 -6.63
C PRO A 124 -11.46 11.38 -5.23
N GLY A 125 -10.96 12.03 -4.18
CA GLY A 125 -11.38 11.79 -2.79
C GLY A 125 -10.87 10.47 -2.16
N HIS A 126 -10.20 9.60 -2.92
CA HIS A 126 -9.67 8.34 -2.39
C HIS A 126 -8.72 8.55 -1.22
N PHE A 127 -7.74 9.44 -1.37
CA PHE A 127 -6.75 9.70 -0.33
C PHE A 127 -7.30 10.49 0.84
N ASP A 128 -8.34 11.31 0.67
CA ASP A 128 -9.06 11.89 1.81
C ASP A 128 -9.74 10.80 2.65
N GLY A 129 -10.35 9.82 1.97
CA GLY A 129 -10.92 8.64 2.62
C GLY A 129 -9.87 7.82 3.38
N VAL A 130 -8.71 7.58 2.76
CA VAL A 130 -7.58 6.86 3.36
C VAL A 130 -7.00 7.65 4.54
N ALA A 131 -6.64 8.92 4.37
CA ALA A 131 -6.05 9.74 5.42
C ALA A 131 -7.00 9.87 6.62
N THR A 132 -8.30 10.08 6.37
CA THR A 132 -9.30 10.14 7.45
C THR A 132 -9.40 8.85 8.24
N VAL A 133 -9.50 7.69 7.57
CA VAL A 133 -9.64 6.40 8.27
C VAL A 133 -8.36 5.99 8.97
N VAL A 134 -7.20 6.18 8.34
CA VAL A 134 -5.90 5.85 8.92
C VAL A 134 -5.67 6.70 10.16
N THR A 135 -5.91 8.02 10.10
CA THR A 135 -5.83 8.89 11.29
C THR A 135 -6.66 8.34 12.45
N LYS A 136 -7.93 7.99 12.21
CA LYS A 136 -8.78 7.39 13.24
C LYS A 136 -8.19 6.09 13.78
N LEU A 137 -7.80 5.17 12.91
CA LEU A 137 -7.32 3.85 13.33
C LEU A 137 -6.01 3.97 14.14
N LEU A 138 -5.06 4.81 13.74
CA LEU A 138 -3.81 5.02 14.49
C LEU A 138 -4.09 5.60 15.89
N LEU A 139 -5.00 6.58 15.99
CA LEU A 139 -5.41 7.17 17.28
C LEU A 139 -6.26 6.22 18.14
N GLN A 140 -7.01 5.30 17.52
CA GLN A 140 -7.80 4.30 18.23
C GLN A 140 -6.92 3.18 18.80
N THR A 141 -5.94 2.72 18.01
CA THR A 141 -5.03 1.66 18.43
C THR A 141 -4.01 2.15 19.43
N GLY A 142 -3.58 3.42 19.33
CA GLY A 142 -2.49 3.95 20.15
C GLY A 142 -1.24 3.08 20.07
N ALA A 143 -0.94 2.54 18.89
CA ALA A 143 0.26 1.74 18.63
C ALA A 143 1.51 2.64 18.50
N ASP A 144 2.69 2.07 18.74
CA ASP A 144 3.98 2.75 18.59
C ASP A 144 4.55 2.61 17.18
N LEU A 145 4.19 1.53 16.47
CA LEU A 145 4.58 1.27 15.08
C LEU A 145 3.35 0.98 14.21
N ALA A 146 3.35 1.44 12.96
CA ALA A 146 2.39 0.98 11.95
C ALA A 146 3.08 0.49 10.68
N PHE A 147 2.65 -0.66 10.19
CA PHE A 147 3.23 -1.33 9.03
C PHE A 147 2.31 -1.20 7.82
N PHE A 148 2.87 -0.71 6.71
CA PHE A 148 2.18 -0.55 5.44
C PHE A 148 2.99 -1.16 4.30
N GLY A 149 2.31 -1.78 3.34
CA GLY A 149 2.96 -2.38 2.18
C GLY A 149 3.36 -1.34 1.14
N GLU A 150 4.56 -1.47 0.56
CA GLU A 150 5.07 -0.62 -0.51
C GLU A 150 4.31 -0.75 -1.82
N LYS A 151 3.51 -1.81 -2.00
CA LYS A 151 2.66 -1.99 -3.18
C LYS A 151 1.78 -0.76 -3.43
N ASP A 152 1.26 -0.17 -2.36
CA ASP A 152 0.46 1.05 -2.39
C ASP A 152 1.36 2.26 -2.04
N PHE A 153 2.44 2.45 -2.82
CA PHE A 153 3.52 3.40 -2.51
C PHE A 153 3.04 4.84 -2.29
N GLN A 154 2.11 5.33 -3.11
CA GLN A 154 1.54 6.66 -2.92
C GLN A 154 0.77 6.79 -1.59
N GLN A 155 0.04 5.75 -1.18
CA GLN A 155 -0.61 5.71 0.13
C GLN A 155 0.42 5.77 1.26
N LEU A 156 1.54 5.06 1.14
CA LEU A 156 2.61 5.10 2.13
C LEU A 156 3.16 6.53 2.31
N HIS A 157 3.36 7.29 1.22
CA HIS A 157 3.75 8.71 1.32
C HIS A 157 2.68 9.59 1.94
N VAL A 158 1.41 9.40 1.57
CA VAL A 158 0.28 10.11 2.20
C VAL A 158 0.25 9.87 3.71
N VAL A 159 0.42 8.62 4.15
CA VAL A 159 0.43 8.26 5.58
C VAL A 159 1.66 8.81 6.31
N ARG A 160 2.85 8.74 5.70
CA ARG A 160 4.07 9.34 6.28
C ARG A 160 3.94 10.85 6.45
N GLN A 161 3.44 11.54 5.43
CA GLN A 161 3.21 12.98 5.46
C GLN A 161 2.18 13.35 6.54
N LEU A 162 1.04 12.64 6.57
CA LEU A 162 0.00 12.79 7.58
C LEU A 162 0.53 12.66 9.01
N VAL A 163 1.28 11.60 9.29
CA VAL A 163 1.80 11.31 10.64
C VAL A 163 2.80 12.37 11.09
N ARG A 164 3.67 12.80 10.18
CA ARG A 164 4.62 13.87 10.41
C ARG A 164 3.93 15.21 10.69
N ASP A 165 2.97 15.60 9.86
CA ASP A 165 2.35 16.94 9.93
C ASP A 165 1.39 17.09 11.11
N LEU A 166 0.80 15.98 11.60
CA LEU A 166 -0.13 15.97 12.72
C LEU A 166 0.52 15.52 14.04
N ASP A 167 1.84 15.39 14.09
CA ASP A 167 2.61 14.95 15.26
C ASP A 167 2.05 13.65 15.90
N ILE A 168 1.57 12.72 15.06
CA ILE A 168 1.01 11.46 15.56
C ILE A 168 2.18 10.61 16.08
N PRO A 169 2.18 10.20 17.36
CA PRO A 169 3.34 9.57 17.99
C PRO A 169 3.47 8.09 17.60
N ILE A 170 3.73 7.83 16.31
CA ILE A 170 3.84 6.50 15.73
C ILE A 170 4.87 6.46 14.60
N GLU A 171 5.69 5.42 14.55
CA GLU A 171 6.66 5.22 13.47
C GLU A 171 6.01 4.44 12.31
N ILE A 172 6.19 4.92 11.08
CA ILE A 172 5.65 4.26 9.88
C ILE A 172 6.72 3.38 9.22
N ILE A 173 6.50 2.07 9.26
CA ILE A 173 7.39 1.06 8.69
C ILE A 173 6.85 0.57 7.36
N ALA A 174 7.68 0.63 6.32
CA ALA A 174 7.36 0.07 5.01
C ALA A 174 7.72 -1.42 4.95
N GLY A 175 6.83 -2.23 4.39
CA GLY A 175 7.09 -3.62 4.05
C GLY A 175 7.13 -3.82 2.53
N PRO A 176 8.11 -4.58 2.00
CA PRO A 176 8.26 -4.77 0.56
C PRO A 176 7.04 -5.45 -0.07
N THR A 177 6.78 -5.14 -1.34
CA THR A 177 5.73 -5.81 -2.12
C THR A 177 6.00 -7.31 -2.21
N VAL A 178 5.10 -8.12 -1.65
CA VAL A 178 5.13 -9.58 -1.83
C VAL A 178 4.49 -9.93 -3.17
N ARG A 179 5.12 -10.86 -3.89
CA ARG A 179 4.72 -11.30 -5.23
C ARG A 179 4.35 -12.78 -5.23
N GLU A 180 3.46 -13.15 -6.14
CA GLU A 180 3.20 -14.54 -6.51
C GLU A 180 4.43 -15.15 -7.19
N ALA A 181 4.45 -16.47 -7.37
CA ALA A 181 5.61 -17.18 -7.93
C ALA A 181 5.98 -16.74 -9.35
N ASP A 182 5.01 -16.21 -10.11
CA ASP A 182 5.20 -15.66 -11.45
C ASP A 182 5.50 -14.15 -11.45
N GLY A 183 5.66 -13.53 -10.28
CA GLY A 183 6.05 -12.13 -10.15
C GLY A 183 4.89 -11.13 -10.05
N LEU A 184 3.63 -11.57 -10.20
CA LEU A 184 2.47 -10.68 -10.00
C LEU A 184 2.43 -10.19 -8.54
N ALA A 185 2.29 -8.88 -8.34
CA ALA A 185 2.11 -8.32 -7.00
C ALA A 185 0.83 -8.87 -6.35
N LEU A 186 0.93 -9.36 -5.12
CA LEU A 186 -0.22 -9.90 -4.40
C LEU A 186 -1.26 -8.81 -4.12
N SER A 187 -2.52 -9.12 -4.42
CA SER A 187 -3.64 -8.23 -4.21
C SER A 187 -4.93 -9.04 -4.05
N SER A 188 -5.81 -8.63 -3.13
CA SER A 188 -7.16 -9.21 -3.03
C SER A 188 -7.96 -9.04 -4.33
N ARG A 189 -7.63 -8.03 -5.15
CA ARG A 189 -8.25 -7.82 -6.47
C ARG A 189 -7.83 -8.86 -7.52
N ASN A 190 -6.75 -9.62 -7.33
CA ASN A 190 -6.32 -10.65 -8.30
C ASN A 190 -7.39 -11.74 -8.47
N ALA A 191 -8.22 -11.98 -7.44
CA ALA A 191 -9.34 -12.93 -7.49
C ALA A 191 -10.44 -12.56 -8.50
N ARG A 192 -10.44 -11.32 -9.03
CA ARG A 192 -11.41 -10.86 -10.04
C ARG A 192 -10.96 -11.11 -11.48
N LEU A 193 -9.70 -11.50 -11.67
CA LEU A 193 -9.16 -11.79 -12.98
C LEU A 193 -9.74 -13.12 -13.47
N SER A 194 -10.24 -13.15 -14.70
CA SER A 194 -10.50 -14.41 -15.41
C SER A 194 -9.20 -15.20 -15.58
N LEU A 195 -9.29 -16.49 -15.88
CA LEU A 195 -8.11 -17.34 -16.13
C LEU A 195 -7.17 -16.73 -17.19
N ALA A 196 -7.74 -16.23 -18.29
CA ALA A 196 -6.96 -15.62 -19.37
C ALA A 196 -6.29 -14.30 -18.94
N GLU A 197 -6.96 -13.48 -18.14
CA GLU A 197 -6.39 -12.25 -17.60
C GLU A 197 -5.32 -12.55 -16.54
N ARG A 198 -5.55 -13.54 -15.66
CA ARG A 198 -4.58 -13.95 -14.66
C ARG A 198 -3.28 -14.43 -15.31
N HIS A 199 -3.34 -15.15 -16.43
CA HIS A 199 -2.14 -15.54 -17.19
C HIS A 199 -1.38 -14.34 -17.78
N ARG A 200 -2.05 -13.23 -18.11
CA ARG A 200 -1.41 -12.02 -18.65
C ARG A 200 -0.90 -11.06 -17.57
N ALA A 201 -1.53 -11.04 -16.40
CA ALA A 201 -1.26 -10.08 -15.33
C ALA A 201 0.22 -9.96 -14.91
N PRO A 202 1.01 -11.05 -14.80
CA PRO A 202 2.43 -10.95 -14.44
C PRO A 202 3.27 -10.11 -15.42
N ARG A 203 2.83 -9.99 -16.67
CA ARG A 203 3.51 -9.20 -17.70
C ARG A 203 3.66 -7.73 -17.31
N LEU A 204 2.76 -7.20 -16.48
CA LEU A 204 2.88 -5.83 -15.95
C LEU A 204 4.16 -5.65 -15.13
N ALA A 205 4.46 -6.61 -14.24
CA ALA A 205 5.67 -6.57 -13.41
C ALA A 205 6.94 -6.74 -14.26
N GLU A 206 6.90 -7.63 -15.26
CA GLU A 206 8.02 -7.83 -16.19
C GLU A 206 8.36 -6.55 -16.96
N ILE A 207 7.35 -5.88 -17.53
CA ILE A 207 7.53 -4.63 -18.27
C ILE A 207 8.06 -3.53 -17.34
N LEU A 208 7.55 -3.46 -16.12
CA LEU A 208 7.97 -2.48 -15.13
C LEU A 208 9.46 -2.65 -14.76
N VAL A 209 9.88 -3.90 -14.50
CA VAL A 209 11.29 -4.22 -14.23
C VAL A 209 12.17 -3.95 -15.46
N GLN A 210 11.72 -4.28 -16.66
CA GLN A 210 12.46 -3.99 -17.89
C GLN A 210 12.65 -2.48 -18.10
N THR A 211 11.59 -1.70 -17.88
CA THR A 211 11.64 -0.23 -17.98
C THR A 211 12.59 0.36 -16.94
N ALA A 212 12.54 -0.14 -15.69
CA ALA A 212 13.48 0.28 -14.64
C ALA A 212 14.94 -0.03 -15.01
N ARG A 213 15.22 -1.17 -15.65
CA ARG A 213 16.56 -1.52 -16.16
C ARG A 213 17.02 -0.57 -17.27
N GLN A 214 16.14 -0.23 -18.22
CA GLN A 214 16.46 0.74 -19.28
C GLN A 214 16.86 2.10 -18.68
N LEU A 215 16.05 2.61 -17.75
CA LEU A 215 16.35 3.85 -17.01
C LEU A 215 17.71 3.75 -16.28
N SER A 216 17.95 2.65 -15.58
CA SER A 216 19.20 2.41 -14.84
C SER A 216 20.42 2.30 -15.77
N SER A 217 20.23 1.92 -17.03
CA SER A 217 21.28 1.87 -18.06
C SER A 217 21.58 3.22 -18.73
N GLY A 218 20.85 4.28 -18.37
CA GLY A 218 21.05 5.63 -18.90
C GLY A 218 20.14 5.99 -20.08
N GLU A 219 19.14 5.17 -20.40
CA GLU A 219 18.10 5.56 -21.36
C GLU A 219 17.34 6.79 -20.86
N SER A 220 16.92 7.66 -21.78
CA SER A 220 16.16 8.85 -21.41
C SER A 220 14.81 8.45 -20.79
N VAL A 221 14.37 9.20 -19.77
CA VAL A 221 13.10 8.92 -19.07
C VAL A 221 11.93 8.90 -20.05
N GLN A 222 11.88 9.87 -20.97
CA GLN A 222 10.81 9.95 -21.96
C GLN A 222 10.74 8.70 -22.86
N SER A 223 11.89 8.23 -23.36
CA SER A 223 11.99 7.06 -24.24
C SER A 223 11.60 5.78 -23.52
N ALA A 224 12.20 5.51 -22.36
CA ALA A 224 11.91 4.30 -21.58
C ALA A 224 10.43 4.22 -21.16
N LEU A 225 9.84 5.33 -20.72
CA LEU A 225 8.41 5.37 -20.39
C LEU A 225 7.52 5.21 -21.63
N GLY A 226 7.93 5.72 -22.79
CA GLY A 226 7.22 5.52 -24.06
C GLY A 226 7.14 4.03 -24.43
N VAL A 227 8.29 3.37 -24.49
CA VAL A 227 8.40 1.92 -24.78
C VAL A 227 7.63 1.10 -23.76
N GLY A 228 7.74 1.42 -22.47
CA GLY A 228 7.01 0.72 -21.40
C GLY A 228 5.49 0.82 -21.56
N ARG A 229 4.96 1.99 -21.95
CA ARG A 229 3.51 2.15 -22.20
C ARG A 229 3.03 1.34 -23.40
N GLU A 230 3.77 1.33 -24.49
CA GLU A 230 3.46 0.52 -25.67
C GLU A 230 3.46 -0.97 -25.34
N ALA A 231 4.45 -1.43 -24.56
CA ALA A 231 4.54 -2.82 -24.12
C ALA A 231 3.35 -3.22 -23.23
N ILE A 232 2.88 -2.32 -22.35
CA ILE A 232 1.68 -2.57 -21.51
C ILE A 232 0.45 -2.76 -22.40
N LEU A 233 0.24 -1.90 -23.40
CA LEU A 233 -0.88 -2.03 -24.33
C LEU A 233 -0.78 -3.32 -25.15
N ALA A 234 0.40 -3.64 -25.66
CA ALA A 234 0.64 -4.88 -26.42
C ALA A 234 0.42 -6.15 -25.58
N ALA A 235 0.59 -6.07 -24.25
CA ALA A 235 0.31 -7.16 -23.32
C ALA A 235 -1.19 -7.35 -23.02
N GLY A 236 -2.08 -6.56 -23.64
CA GLY A 236 -3.54 -6.71 -23.53
C GLY A 236 -4.16 -5.88 -22.41
N PHE A 237 -3.46 -4.89 -21.87
CA PHE A 237 -4.02 -3.93 -20.93
C PHE A 237 -4.71 -2.81 -21.70
N SER A 238 -5.99 -2.57 -21.39
CA SER A 238 -6.86 -1.70 -22.21
C SER A 238 -6.72 -0.21 -21.89
N LYS A 239 -6.14 0.13 -20.73
CA LYS A 239 -5.97 1.51 -20.27
C LYS A 239 -4.81 1.60 -19.28
N GLY A 240 -3.61 1.93 -19.76
CA GLY A 240 -2.53 2.38 -18.89
C GLY A 240 -2.89 3.76 -18.37
N GLU A 241 -3.37 3.87 -17.12
CA GLU A 241 -3.70 5.15 -16.52
C GLU A 241 -2.45 6.01 -16.35
N TYR A 242 -1.38 5.39 -15.84
CA TYR A 242 -0.07 6.01 -15.77
C TYR A 242 1.04 4.95 -15.78
N LEU A 243 2.19 5.36 -16.31
CA LEU A 243 3.51 4.77 -16.08
C LEU A 243 4.44 5.96 -15.89
N GLU A 244 4.93 6.16 -14.66
CA GLU A 244 5.60 7.39 -14.26
C GLU A 244 6.81 7.11 -13.37
N LEU A 245 7.88 7.86 -13.59
CA LEU A 245 9.06 7.89 -12.74
C LEU A 245 8.90 9.03 -11.73
N ARG A 246 8.86 8.69 -10.44
CA ARG A 246 8.74 9.66 -9.36
C ARG A 246 9.93 9.54 -8.40
N ALA A 247 10.30 10.64 -7.77
CA ALA A 247 11.29 10.62 -6.70
C ALA A 247 10.79 9.77 -5.53
N ASP A 248 11.68 8.94 -4.98
CA ASP A 248 11.34 8.03 -3.88
C ASP A 248 11.00 8.77 -2.58
N SER A 249 11.52 9.98 -2.39
CA SER A 249 11.35 10.76 -1.16
C SER A 249 9.99 11.47 -1.03
N ASP A 250 9.47 12.02 -2.13
CA ASP A 250 8.36 12.99 -2.11
C ASP A 250 7.36 12.81 -3.27
N LEU A 251 7.56 11.81 -4.13
CA LEU A 251 6.78 11.55 -5.33
C LEU A 251 6.81 12.68 -6.38
N ALA A 252 7.78 13.59 -6.33
CA ALA A 252 7.98 14.59 -7.37
C ALA A 252 8.22 13.91 -8.72
N SER A 253 7.65 14.47 -9.80
CA SER A 253 7.87 13.95 -11.16
C SER A 253 9.33 14.14 -11.57
N LEU A 254 9.94 13.09 -12.13
CA LEU A 254 11.33 13.12 -12.60
C LEU A 254 11.39 13.04 -14.11
N VAL A 255 12.04 14.04 -14.73
CA VAL A 255 12.40 14.03 -16.15
C VAL A 255 13.79 13.44 -16.41
N THR A 256 14.59 13.32 -15.35
CA THR A 256 15.93 12.73 -15.33
C THR A 256 16.08 11.85 -14.10
N LEU A 257 16.76 10.71 -14.23
CA LEU A 257 17.07 9.83 -13.10
C LEU A 257 18.35 10.32 -12.39
N ASP A 258 18.18 11.34 -11.55
CA ASP A 258 19.28 12.03 -10.84
C ASP A 258 19.37 11.69 -9.34
N ARG A 259 18.32 11.08 -8.79
CA ARG A 259 18.18 10.68 -7.38
C ARG A 259 17.40 9.35 -7.28
N PRO A 260 17.37 8.69 -6.09
CA PRO A 260 16.54 7.50 -5.89
C PRO A 260 15.10 7.72 -6.34
N ALA A 261 14.58 6.78 -7.11
CA ALA A 261 13.30 6.92 -7.78
C ALA A 261 12.50 5.62 -7.75
N ARG A 262 11.19 5.79 -7.87
CA ARG A 262 10.21 4.71 -8.02
C ARG A 262 9.56 4.82 -9.38
N LEU A 263 9.50 3.72 -10.11
CA LEU A 263 8.68 3.59 -11.31
C LEU A 263 7.34 3.02 -10.88
N LEU A 264 6.26 3.78 -11.10
CA LEU A 264 4.90 3.40 -10.69
C LEU A 264 4.01 3.19 -11.91
N VAL A 265 3.12 2.21 -11.83
CA VAL A 265 2.15 1.91 -12.89
C VAL A 265 0.76 1.67 -12.32
N ALA A 266 -0.25 2.11 -13.07
CA ALA A 266 -1.62 1.63 -12.94
C ALA A 266 -2.17 1.30 -14.32
N ALA A 267 -2.73 0.10 -14.47
CA ALA A 267 -3.27 -0.38 -15.73
C ALA A 267 -4.51 -1.26 -15.52
N TRP A 268 -5.43 -1.20 -16.46
CA TRP A 268 -6.65 -2.03 -16.47
C TRP A 268 -6.43 -3.29 -17.29
N LEU A 269 -6.79 -4.43 -16.71
CA LEU A 269 -6.85 -5.73 -17.38
C LEU A 269 -8.28 -6.26 -17.24
N GLY A 270 -9.04 -6.20 -18.33
CA GLY A 270 -10.50 -6.32 -18.27
C GLY A 270 -11.09 -5.24 -17.37
N GLU A 271 -11.87 -5.66 -16.37
CA GLU A 271 -12.48 -4.78 -15.36
C GLU A 271 -11.62 -4.62 -14.09
N THR A 272 -10.44 -5.24 -14.04
CA THR A 272 -9.58 -5.19 -12.85
C THR A 272 -8.48 -4.15 -13.03
N ARG A 273 -8.51 -3.11 -12.19
CA ARG A 273 -7.43 -2.12 -12.07
C ARG A 273 -6.29 -2.65 -11.21
N LEU A 274 -5.14 -2.91 -11.84
CA LEU A 274 -3.91 -3.34 -11.18
C LEU A 274 -2.98 -2.15 -10.99
N ILE A 275 -2.21 -2.20 -9.91
CA ILE A 275 -1.11 -1.26 -9.63
C ILE A 275 0.13 -2.05 -9.27
N ASP A 276 1.29 -1.51 -9.61
CA ASP A 276 2.58 -2.03 -9.18
C ASP A 276 3.60 -0.87 -9.15
N ASN A 277 4.72 -1.11 -8.49
CA ASN A 277 5.84 -0.19 -8.48
C ASN A 277 7.16 -0.94 -8.22
N VAL A 278 8.26 -0.39 -8.71
CA VAL A 278 9.63 -0.90 -8.46
C VAL A 278 10.59 0.25 -8.24
N GLU A 279 11.63 0.00 -7.45
CA GLU A 279 12.78 0.90 -7.33
C GLU A 279 13.55 0.96 -8.64
N VAL A 280 14.09 2.13 -8.95
CA VAL A 280 14.98 2.34 -10.08
C VAL A 280 16.35 2.72 -9.54
N ALA A 281 17.34 1.87 -9.79
CA ALA A 281 18.71 2.11 -9.37
C ALA A 281 19.30 3.28 -10.17
N LEU A 282 20.07 4.13 -9.50
CA LEU A 282 20.80 5.19 -10.19
C LEU A 282 21.78 4.59 -11.20
N PRO A 283 21.95 5.21 -12.39
CA PRO A 283 22.96 4.80 -13.33
C PRO A 283 24.33 4.84 -12.66
N ARG A 284 25.13 3.78 -12.83
CA ARG A 284 26.51 3.82 -12.35
C ARG A 284 27.21 4.99 -13.04
N ARG A 285 27.70 5.97 -12.27
CA ARG A 285 28.63 6.96 -12.81
C ARG A 285 29.80 6.18 -13.42
N GLN A 286 29.94 6.21 -14.74
CA GLN A 286 31.20 5.81 -15.35
C GLN A 286 32.24 6.76 -14.76
N SER A 287 33.13 6.24 -13.93
CA SER A 287 34.28 7.00 -13.45
C SER A 287 35.02 7.50 -14.68
N LEU A 288 35.07 8.81 -14.86
CA LEU A 288 35.99 9.47 -15.79
C LEU A 288 37.42 9.20 -15.29
N GLN A 289 37.95 8.00 -15.57
CA GLN A 289 39.38 7.74 -15.62
C GLN A 289 39.87 8.05 -17.04
N GLN A 290 39.80 9.31 -17.41
CA GLN A 290 40.59 9.89 -18.50
C GLN A 290 40.89 11.36 -18.15
N ALA A 291 41.92 11.56 -17.32
CA ALA A 291 42.69 12.81 -17.27
C ALA A 291 43.92 12.63 -16.35
N ALA A 292 44.92 11.91 -16.86
CA ALA A 292 46.34 12.20 -16.61
C ALA A 292 47.13 11.40 -17.65
N ALA A 293 47.53 12.11 -18.70
CA ALA A 293 48.60 11.71 -19.61
C ALA A 293 49.94 11.59 -18.86
#